data_AF-A0A927EE18-F1
#
_entry.id   AF-A0A927EE18-F1
#
_cell.length_a   1.000
_cell.length_b   1.000
_cell.length_c   1.000
_cell.angle_alpha   90.00
_cell.angle_beta   90.00
_cell.angle_gamma   90.00
#
_symmetry.space_group_name_H-M   'P 1'
#
loop_
_entity.id
_entity.type
_entity.pdbx_description
1 polymer ?
#
loop_
_entity_poly.entity_id
_entity_poly.type
_entity_poly.pdbx_seq_one_letter_code
_entity_poly.pdbx_strand_id
1 'polypeptide(L)'
;MNSEQCRVARAMMGWSIKQLSRKVRVAQRTISDFETEGRVRPETRIRIRSIFVTNGIEFIQDDAGVGLKRLFNLDEYICRFGEETSHPRFAEPETPGIEATG
;
A
#
# COMPACT_ATOMS: atom_id res chain seq x y z
N MET A 1 -5.83 -5.10 13.24
CA MET A 1 -6.84 -5.18 12.17
C MET A 1 -8.11 -5.79 12.74
N ASN A 2 -9.21 -5.05 12.71
CA ASN A 2 -10.55 -5.52 13.06
C ASN A 2 -11.30 -6.07 11.81
N SER A 3 -12.54 -6.54 11.99
CA SER A 3 -13.36 -7.11 10.90
C SER A 3 -13.67 -6.08 9.80
N GLU A 4 -13.95 -4.84 10.18
CA GLU A 4 -14.24 -3.74 9.25
C GLU A 4 -13.04 -3.41 8.37
N GLN A 5 -11.86 -3.25 8.97
CA GLN A 5 -10.61 -3.02 8.25
C GLN A 5 -10.28 -4.18 7.31
N CYS A 6 -10.60 -5.43 7.67
CA CYS A 6 -10.41 -6.57 6.77
C CYS A 6 -11.29 -6.45 5.52
N ARG A 7 -12.58 -6.15 5.69
CA ARG A 7 -13.54 -6.00 4.60
C ARG A 7 -13.16 -4.84 3.68
N VAL A 8 -12.78 -3.69 4.24
CA VAL A 8 -12.38 -2.52 3.47
C VAL A 8 -11.05 -2.76 2.75
N ALA A 9 -10.05 -3.36 3.41
CA ALA A 9 -8.78 -3.73 2.75
C ALA A 9 -9.02 -4.68 1.57
N ARG A 10 -9.90 -5.67 1.74
CA ARG A 10 -10.28 -6.59 0.67
C ARG A 10 -10.93 -5.85 -0.51
N ALA A 11 -11.82 -4.90 -0.24
CA ALA A 11 -12.46 -4.07 -1.25
C ALA A 11 -11.47 -3.16 -1.98
N MET A 12 -10.56 -2.49 -1.25
CA MET A 12 -9.50 -1.65 -1.82
C MET A 12 -8.58 -2.43 -2.78
N MET A 13 -8.32 -3.70 -2.46
CA MET A 13 -7.52 -4.58 -3.33
C MET A 13 -8.32 -5.19 -4.50
N GLY A 14 -9.62 -4.95 -4.57
CA GLY A 14 -10.50 -5.58 -5.58
C GLY A 14 -10.59 -7.10 -5.43
N TRP A 15 -10.38 -7.64 -4.23
CA TRP A 15 -10.35 -9.08 -4.00
C TRP A 15 -11.73 -9.63 -3.59
N SER A 16 -12.10 -10.76 -4.17
CA SER A 16 -13.17 -11.62 -3.65
C SER A 16 -12.73 -12.38 -2.40
N ILE A 17 -13.69 -12.83 -1.58
CA ILE A 17 -13.43 -13.73 -0.44
C ILE A 17 -12.68 -14.99 -0.90
N LYS A 18 -13.04 -15.53 -2.07
CA LYS A 18 -12.38 -16.69 -2.69
C LYS A 18 -10.91 -16.41 -3.00
N GLN A 19 -10.56 -15.21 -3.48
CA GLN A 19 -9.16 -14.81 -3.74
C GLN A 19 -8.37 -14.65 -2.45
N LEU A 20 -8.92 -13.97 -1.44
CA LEU A 20 -8.26 -13.80 -0.14
C LEU A 20 -8.03 -15.15 0.55
N SER A 21 -9.03 -16.02 0.55
CA SER A 21 -8.95 -17.40 1.05
C SER A 21 -7.78 -18.18 0.44
N ARG A 22 -7.60 -18.10 -0.89
CA ARG A 22 -6.46 -18.76 -1.57
C ARG A 22 -5.11 -18.15 -1.17
N LYS A 23 -5.02 -16.82 -1.09
CA LYS A 23 -3.78 -16.12 -0.72
C LYS A 23 -3.33 -16.45 0.71
N VAL A 24 -4.27 -16.49 1.65
CA VAL A 24 -4.02 -16.73 3.08
C VAL A 24 -3.96 -18.23 3.41
N ARG A 25 -4.47 -19.09 2.52
CA ARG A 25 -4.61 -20.54 2.70
C ARG A 25 -5.52 -20.91 3.88
N VAL A 26 -6.71 -20.33 3.90
CA VAL A 26 -7.76 -20.63 4.88
C VAL A 26 -9.10 -20.81 4.19
N ALA A 27 -10.05 -21.47 4.84
CA ALA A 27 -11.38 -21.67 4.27
C ALA A 27 -12.09 -20.33 4.01
N GLN A 28 -12.87 -20.25 2.93
CA GLN A 28 -13.67 -19.06 2.61
C GLN A 28 -14.61 -18.69 3.76
N ARG A 29 -15.22 -19.69 4.41
CA ARG A 29 -16.06 -19.50 5.58
C ARG A 29 -15.34 -18.78 6.71
N THR A 30 -14.08 -19.12 6.99
CA THR A 30 -13.28 -18.45 8.02
C THR A 30 -13.09 -16.96 7.73
N ILE A 31 -12.94 -16.59 6.45
CA ILE A 31 -12.86 -15.18 6.05
C ILE A 31 -14.22 -14.50 6.23
N SER A 32 -15.32 -15.15 5.81
CA SER A 32 -16.68 -14.60 5.98
C SER A 32 -17.05 -14.40 7.46
N ASP A 33 -16.79 -15.39 8.30
CA ASP A 33 -17.05 -15.34 9.75
C ASP A 33 -16.20 -14.24 10.40
N PHE A 34 -14.96 -14.05 9.94
CA PHE A 34 -14.14 -12.95 10.41
C PHE A 34 -14.69 -11.58 10.00
N GLU A 35 -15.06 -11.39 8.73
CA GLU A 35 -15.58 -10.10 8.23
C GLU A 35 -16.96 -9.75 8.81
N THR A 36 -17.76 -10.74 9.19
CA THR A 36 -19.15 -10.55 9.66
C THR A 36 -19.26 -10.55 11.19
N GLU A 37 -18.63 -11.53 11.84
CA GLU A 37 -18.77 -11.76 13.28
C GLU A 37 -17.53 -11.30 14.08
N GLY A 38 -16.44 -10.94 13.39
CA GLY A 38 -15.17 -10.62 14.04
C GLY A 38 -14.46 -11.82 14.67
N ARG A 39 -14.97 -13.04 14.45
CA ARG A 39 -14.46 -14.27 15.05
C ARG A 39 -13.47 -14.96 14.14
N VAL A 40 -12.20 -15.01 14.58
CA VAL A 40 -11.17 -15.79 13.92
C VAL A 40 -10.04 -16.06 14.91
N ARG A 41 -9.30 -17.15 14.70
CA ARG A 41 -8.12 -17.43 15.52
C ARG A 41 -7.06 -16.34 15.35
N PRO A 42 -6.38 -15.91 16.43
CA PRO A 42 -5.37 -14.85 16.37
C PRO A 42 -4.29 -15.10 15.30
N GLU A 43 -3.79 -16.33 15.15
CA GLU A 43 -2.77 -16.67 14.16
C GLU A 43 -3.26 -16.51 12.72
N THR A 44 -4.55 -16.79 12.47
CA THR A 44 -5.16 -16.57 11.15
C THR A 44 -5.35 -15.08 10.89
N ARG A 45 -5.78 -14.31 11.89
CA ARG A 45 -5.88 -12.85 11.78
C ARG A 45 -4.53 -12.20 11.41
N ILE A 46 -3.45 -12.65 12.04
CA ILE A 46 -2.08 -12.18 11.73
C ILE A 46 -1.73 -12.52 10.28
N ARG A 47 -1.95 -13.76 9.83
CA ARG A 47 -1.69 -14.14 8.43
C ARG A 47 -2.48 -13.32 7.42
N ILE A 48 -3.77 -13.08 7.66
CA ILE A 48 -4.60 -12.23 6.81
C ILE A 48 -4.00 -10.81 6.76
N ARG A 49 -3.68 -10.23 7.92
CA ARG A 49 -3.09 -8.88 8.01
C ARG A 49 -1.77 -8.81 7.22
N SER A 50 -0.89 -9.79 7.37
CA SER A 50 0.40 -9.81 6.69
C SER A 50 0.25 -9.81 5.18
N ILE A 51 -0.69 -10.58 4.62
CA ILE A 51 -0.96 -10.58 3.18
C ILE A 51 -1.39 -9.20 2.69
N PHE A 52 -2.22 -8.48 3.44
CA PHE A 52 -2.59 -7.11 3.07
C PHE A 52 -1.39 -6.16 3.12
N VAL A 53 -0.59 -6.22 4.19
CA VAL A 53 0.61 -5.39 4.35
C VAL A 53 1.61 -5.60 3.22
N THR A 54 1.90 -6.85 2.86
CA THR A 54 2.83 -7.15 1.76
C THR A 54 2.29 -6.76 0.38
N ASN A 55 0.99 -6.50 0.25
CA ASN A 55 0.36 -6.01 -0.98
C ASN A 55 0.10 -4.49 -0.91
N GLY A 56 0.73 -3.79 0.02
CA GLY A 56 0.71 -2.32 0.09
C GLY A 56 -0.40 -1.73 0.95
N ILE A 57 -1.05 -2.50 1.83
CA ILE A 57 -2.02 -1.94 2.78
C ILE A 57 -1.36 -1.63 4.12
N GLU A 58 -1.40 -0.37 4.51
CA GLU A 58 -1.04 0.11 5.83
C GLU A 58 -2.31 0.24 6.70
N PHE A 59 -2.29 -0.39 7.88
CA PHE A 59 -3.40 -0.33 8.84
C PHE A 59 -3.14 0.77 9.87
N ILE A 60 -4.06 1.72 9.96
CA ILE A 60 -3.97 2.85 10.88
C ILE A 60 -4.94 2.60 12.04
N GLN A 61 -4.46 2.82 13.26
CA GLN A 61 -5.26 2.78 14.47
C GLN A 61 -4.66 3.80 15.45
N ASP A 62 -5.43 4.83 15.75
CA ASP A 62 -5.05 5.93 16.65
C ASP A 62 -6.21 6.25 17.61
N ASP A 63 -6.05 7.29 18.42
CA ASP A 63 -7.08 7.74 19.37
C ASP A 63 -8.33 8.30 18.68
N ALA A 64 -8.21 8.74 17.41
CA ALA A 64 -9.30 9.28 16.62
C ALA A 64 -10.10 8.19 15.89
N GLY A 65 -9.51 7.01 15.63
CA GLY A 65 -10.23 5.87 15.09
C GLY A 65 -9.38 4.84 14.36
N VAL A 66 -10.01 4.18 13.39
CA VAL A 66 -9.43 3.11 12.58
C VAL A 66 -9.46 3.47 11.10
N GLY A 67 -8.34 3.23 10.40
CA GLY A 67 -8.17 3.60 9.01
C GLY A 67 -7.33 2.61 8.22
N LEU A 68 -7.26 2.85 6.92
CA LEU A 68 -6.48 2.08 5.95
C LEU A 68 -5.85 3.05 4.95
N LYS A 69 -4.60 2.79 4.59
CA LYS A 69 -3.91 3.50 3.51
C LYS A 69 -3.36 2.47 2.53
N ARG A 70 -3.62 2.67 1.24
CA ARG A 70 -3.01 1.86 0.17
C ARG A 70 -1.79 2.60 -0.37
N LEU A 71 -0.64 1.95 -0.31
CA LEU A 71 0.59 2.40 -0.92
C LEU A 71 0.54 2.10 -2.42
N PHE A 72 0.88 3.10 -3.22
CA PHE A 72 1.04 2.92 -4.65
C PHE A 72 2.26 2.04 -4.92
N ASN A 73 2.19 1.20 -5.95
CA ASN A 73 3.39 0.55 -6.48
C ASN A 73 4.21 1.58 -7.28
N LEU A 74 5.44 1.21 -7.66
CA LEU A 74 6.34 2.12 -8.37
C LEU A 74 5.74 2.64 -9.68
N ASP A 75 5.10 1.75 -10.46
CA ASP A 75 4.47 2.14 -11.73
C ASP A 75 3.33 3.14 -11.52
N GLU A 76 2.47 2.90 -10.53
CA GLU A 76 1.36 3.78 -10.17
C GLU A 76 1.85 5.12 -9.61
N TYR A 77 2.96 5.11 -8.87
CA TYR A 77 3.60 6.32 -8.38
C TYR A 77 4.17 7.14 -9.55
N ILE A 78 4.95 6.53 -10.44
CA ILE A 78 5.55 7.21 -11.60
C ILE A 78 4.45 7.79 -12.51
N CYS A 79 3.40 7.03 -12.82
CA CYS A 79 2.29 7.53 -13.64
C CYS A 79 1.57 8.73 -13.01
N ARG A 80 1.58 8.85 -11.67
CA ARG A 80 0.85 9.91 -10.97
C ARG A 80 1.71 11.14 -10.65
N PHE A 81 3.01 10.96 -10.49
CA PHE A 81 3.93 12.00 -10.00
C PHE A 81 5.17 12.22 -10.89
N GLY A 82 5.36 11.43 -11.93
CA GLY A 82 6.56 11.43 -12.78
C GLY A 82 6.70 12.61 -13.75
N GLU A 83 5.68 13.48 -13.87
CA GLU A 83 5.78 14.69 -14.71
C GLU A 83 6.57 15.83 -14.05
N GLU A 84 6.69 15.87 -12.71
CA GLU A 84 7.40 16.93 -11.98
C GLU A 84 8.93 16.87 -12.12
N THR A 85 9.52 15.75 -12.57
CA THR A 85 10.98 15.59 -12.68
C THR A 85 11.56 15.94 -14.05
N SER A 86 10.76 16.45 -14.98
CA SER A 86 11.19 16.80 -16.34
C SER A 86 11.86 18.18 -16.46
N HIS A 87 12.55 18.63 -15.42
CA HIS A 87 13.59 19.64 -15.58
C HIS A 87 14.87 19.21 -14.85
N PRO A 88 15.89 18.73 -15.59
CA PRO A 88 17.21 18.72 -15.03
C PRO A 88 17.66 20.18 -14.91
N ARG A 89 17.63 20.75 -13.70
CA ARG A 89 18.53 21.86 -13.37
C ARG A 89 19.95 21.31 -13.22
N PHE A 90 20.49 20.74 -14.29
CA PHE A 90 21.92 20.86 -14.52
C PHE A 90 22.10 22.30 -15.01
N ALA A 91 22.23 23.22 -14.05
CA ALA A 91 22.84 24.49 -14.34
C ALA A 91 24.20 24.15 -14.98
N GLU A 92 24.39 24.55 -16.23
CA GLU A 92 25.70 24.47 -16.86
C GLU A 92 26.71 25.11 -15.90
N PRO A 93 27.85 24.45 -15.61
CA PRO A 93 28.91 25.16 -14.91
C PRO A 93 29.38 26.26 -15.88
N GLU A 94 28.97 27.49 -15.60
CA GLU A 94 29.51 28.72 -16.18
C GLU A 94 31.04 28.57 -16.18
N THR A 95 31.61 28.30 -17.36
CA THR A 95 33.07 28.18 -17.48
C THR A 95 33.62 29.59 -17.34
N PRO A 96 34.50 29.88 -16.36
CA PRO A 96 35.09 31.20 -16.27
C PRO A 96 35.93 31.43 -17.52
N GLY A 97 35.55 32.43 -18.32
CA GLY A 97 36.33 32.89 -19.46
C GLY A 97 37.71 33.29 -18.97
N ILE A 98 38.73 32.51 -19.35
CA ILE A 98 40.12 32.85 -19.15
C ILE A 98 40.44 33.93 -20.18
N GLU A 99 40.38 35.21 -19.77
CA GLU A 99 40.98 36.29 -20.55
C GLU A 99 42.51 36.18 -20.46
N ALA A 100 43.09 35.60 -21.51
CA ALA A 100 44.50 35.74 -21.82
C ALA A 100 44.69 37.03 -22.64
N THR A 101 45.27 38.07 -22.04
CA THR A 101 46.02 39.22 -22.62
C THR A 101 46.36 40.13 -21.42
N GLY A 102 47.56 40.66 -21.18
CA GLY A 102 48.83 40.74 -21.88
C GLY A 102 49.83 41.45 -20.95
#